data_AF-W1YIE4-F1
#
_entry.id   AF-W1YIE4-F1
#
_cell.length_a   1.000
_cell.length_b   1.000
_cell.length_c   1.000
_cell.angle_alpha   90.00
_cell.angle_beta   90.00
_cell.angle_gamma   90.00
#
_symmetry.space_group_name_H-M   'P 1'
#
loop_
_entity.id
_entity.type
_entity.pdbx_description
1 polymer ?
#
loop_
_entity_poly.entity_id
_entity_poly.type
_entity_poly.pdbx_seq_one_letter_code
_entity_poly.pdbx_strand_id
1 'polypeptide(L)' 'MYRKLGRDSSARKALFRSMLTSFFQYERIETTEAKAKELRSLADQMVTLAKRGDLHARRQVLA' A
#
# COMPACT_ATOMS: atom_id res chain seq x y z
N MET A 1 4.77 -13.87 4.02
CA MET A 1 4.79 -13.79 5.50
C MET A 1 4.89 -12.32 5.89
N TYR A 2 3.88 -11.81 6.59
CA TYR A 2 3.74 -10.38 6.91
C TYR A 2 4.70 -9.94 8.03
N ARG A 3 5.58 -8.97 7.75
CA ARG A 3 6.56 -8.49 8.75
C ARG A 3 5.94 -7.49 9.74
N LYS A 4 6.32 -7.61 11.02
CA LYS A 4 5.85 -6.71 12.09
C LYS A 4 6.44 -5.29 12.05
N LEU A 5 7.60 -5.10 11.40
CA LEU A 5 8.30 -3.82 11.23
C LEU A 5 8.47 -2.99 12.53
N GLY A 6 8.46 -3.67 13.69
CA GLY A 6 8.53 -3.06 15.02
C GLY A 6 7.38 -2.10 15.36
N ARG A 7 6.22 -2.21 14.68
CA ARG A 7 5.07 -1.29 14.87
C ARG A 7 3.81 -2.05 15.25
N ASP A 8 2.93 -1.39 16.01
CA ASP A 8 1.57 -1.86 16.22
C ASP A 8 0.78 -1.85 14.89
N SER A 9 -0.40 -2.49 14.88
CA SER A 9 -1.21 -2.63 13.68
C SER A 9 -1.69 -1.29 13.12
N SER A 10 -2.01 -0.32 13.98
CA SER A 10 -2.53 0.98 13.58
C SER A 10 -1.44 1.85 12.96
N ALA A 11 -0.27 1.97 13.62
CA ALA A 11 0.86 2.71 13.09
C ALA A 11 1.38 2.12 11.78
N ARG A 12 1.32 0.79 11.64
CA ARG A 12 1.74 0.14 10.40
C ARG A 12 0.78 0.39 9.24
N LYS A 13 -0.54 0.36 9.48
CA LYS A 13 -1.53 0.76 8.48
C LYS A 13 -1.32 2.21 8.03
N ALA A 14 -1.09 3.12 8.97
CA ALA A 14 -0.80 4.53 8.66
C ALA A 14 0.47 4.68 7.82
N LEU A 15 1.55 3.97 8.17
CA LEU A 15 2.80 3.98 7.40
C LEU A 15 2.61 3.49 5.97
N PHE A 16 1.90 2.37 5.76
CA PHE A 16 1.67 1.87 4.40
C PHE A 16 0.77 2.79 3.59
N ARG A 17 -0.26 3.39 4.20
CA ARG A 17 -1.11 4.39 3.54
C ARG A 17 -0.29 5.57 3.02
N SER A 18 0.57 6.16 3.86
CA SER A 18 1.39 7.30 3.43
C SER A 18 2.41 6.90 2.35
N MET A 19 3.06 5.75 2.49
CA MET A 19 4.01 5.26 1.46
C MET A 19 3.33 4.96 0.13
N LEU A 20 2.12 4.38 0.13
CA LEU A 20 1.36 4.11 -1.09
C LEU A 20 0.96 5.42 -1.78
N THR A 21 0.47 6.41 -1.03
CA THR A 21 0.14 7.73 -1.58
C THR A 21 1.36 8.37 -2.23
N SER A 22 2.50 8.41 -1.54
CA SER A 22 3.74 8.94 -2.11
C SER A 22 4.21 8.14 -3.33
N PHE A 23 4.10 6.81 -3.29
CA PHE A 23 4.49 5.96 -4.41
C PHE A 23 3.66 6.23 -5.67
N PHE A 24 2.35 6.36 -5.55
CA PHE A 24 1.50 6.69 -6.70
C PHE A 24 1.65 8.15 -7.16
N GLN A 25 2.00 9.07 -6.26
CA GLN A 25 2.20 10.48 -6.60
C GLN A 25 3.53 10.73 -7.33
N TYR A 26 4.61 10.10 -6.88
CA TYR A 26 5.97 10.36 -7.38
C TYR A 26 6.52 9.24 -8.26
N GLU A 27 5.75 8.17 -8.48
CA GLU A 27 6.07 6.97 -9.29
C GLU A 27 7.28 6.14 -8.78
N ARG A 28 8.13 6.72 -7.93
CA ARG A 28 9.28 6.10 -7.30
C ARG A 28 9.45 6.65 -5.89
N ILE A 29 9.77 5.77 -4.95
CA ILE A 29 10.16 6.14 -3.59
C ILE A 29 11.40 5.33 -3.17
N GLU A 30 12.20 5.92 -2.28
CA GLU A 30 13.32 5.23 -1.65
C GLU A 30 12.94 4.86 -0.21
N THR A 31 13.09 3.59 0.13
CA THR A 31 12.72 3.05 1.44
C THR A 31 13.56 1.81 1.76
N THR A 32 13.39 1.24 2.95
CA THR A 32 14.12 0.03 3.32
C THR A 32 13.59 -1.18 2.56
N GLU A 33 14.47 -2.13 2.22
CA GLU A 33 14.10 -3.33 1.45
C GLU A 33 12.92 -4.09 2.08
N ALA A 34 12.92 -4.21 3.41
CA ALA A 34 11.84 -4.87 4.14
C ALA A 34 10.48 -4.15 3.98
N LYS A 35 10.47 -2.82 3.94
CA LYS A 35 9.24 -2.04 3.70
C LYS A 35 8.80 -2.14 2.25
N ALA A 36 9.75 -2.07 1.31
CA ALA A 36 9.48 -2.18 -0.12
C ALA A 36 8.83 -3.52 -0.49
N LYS A 37 9.35 -4.64 0.06
CA LYS A 37 8.79 -5.98 -0.17
C LYS A 37 7.32 -6.11 0.26
N GLU A 38 6.96 -5.51 1.40
CA GLU A 38 5.56 -5.51 1.89
C GLU A 38 4.69 -4.53 1.09
N LEU A 39 5.23 -3.34 0.78
CA LEU A 39 4.52 -2.31 0.00
C LEU A 39 4.14 -2.82 -1.39
N ARG A 40 5.02 -3.60 -2.04
CA ARG A 40 4.78 -4.17 -3.37
C ARG A 40 3.48 -4.98 -3.43
N SER A 41 3.27 -5.87 -2.46
CA SER A 41 2.04 -6.69 -2.41
C SER A 41 0.78 -5.83 -2.31
N LEU A 42 0.83 -4.75 -1.53
CA LEU A 42 -0.30 -3.83 -1.37
C LEU A 42 -0.53 -3.00 -2.64
N ALA A 43 0.55 -2.52 -3.27
CA ALA A 43 0.47 -1.77 -4.52
C ALA A 43 -0.12 -2.61 -5.65
N ASP A 44 0.28 -3.87 -5.79
CA ASP A 44 -0.26 -4.80 -6.79
C ASP A 44 -1.77 -5.03 -6.60
N GLN A 45 -2.22 -5.17 -5.35
CA GLN A 45 -3.66 -5.27 -5.03
C GLN A 45 -4.41 -4.00 -5.42
N MET A 46 -3.86 -2.81 -5.10
CA MET A 46 -4.49 -1.54 -5.47
C MET A 46 -4.58 -1.36 -6.99
N VAL A 47 -3.53 -1.72 -7.73
CA VAL A 47 -3.53 -1.68 -9.20
C VAL A 47 -4.56 -2.66 -9.76
N THR A 48 -4.72 -3.84 -9.16
CA THR A 48 -5.74 -4.82 -9.58
C THR A 48 -7.16 -4.26 -9.40
N LEU A 49 -7.44 -3.62 -8.26
CA LEU A 49 -8.72 -2.96 -8.01
C LEU A 49 -8.95 -1.78 -8.94
N ALA A 50 -7.93 -0.97 -9.18
CA ALA A 50 -7.99 0.17 -10.10
C ALA A 50 -8.30 -0.29 -11.54
N LYS A 51 -7.68 -1.38 -12.00
CA LYS A 51 -7.95 -1.98 -13.31
C LYS A 51 -9.37 -2.50 -13.45
N ARG A 52 -10.01 -3.00 -12.37
CA ARG A 52 -11.40 -3.44 -12.39
C ARG A 52 -12.37 -2.29 -12.64
N GLY A 53 -12.10 -1.11 -12.07
CA GLY A 53 -12.79 0.15 -12.41
C GLY A 53 -14.24 0.32 -11.93
N ASP A 54 -14.86 -0.71 -11.34
CA ASP A 54 -16.24 -0.65 -10.84
C ASP A 54 -16.38 0.15 -9.53
N LEU A 55 -17.63 0.49 -9.16
CA LEU A 55 -17.92 1.25 -7.94
C LEU A 55 -17.51 0.49 -6.66
N HIS A 56 -17.59 -0.83 -6.68
CA HIS A 56 -17.26 -1.66 -5.53
C HIS A 56 -15.76 -1.64 -5.25
N ALA A 57 -14.93 -1.76 -6.28
CA ALA A 57 -13.48 -1.65 -6.24
C ALA A 57 -13.05 -0.27 -5.75
N ARG A 58 -13.70 0.80 -6.23
CA ARG A 58 -13.45 2.16 -5.72
C ARG A 58 -13.74 2.27 -4.21
N ARG A 59 -14.83 1.68 -3.73
CA ARG A 59 -15.17 1.65 -2.29
C ARG A 59 -14.15 0.84 -1.49
N GLN A 60 -13.65 -0.27 -2.02
CA GLN A 60 -12.61 -1.07 -1.36
C GLN A 60 -11.30 -0.31 -1.20
N VAL A 61 -10.91 0.51 -2.18
CA VAL A 61 -9.69 1.34 -2.11
C VAL A 61 -9.81 2.46 -1.07
N LEU A 62 -11.03 2.96 -0.82
CA LEU A 62 -11.28 4.06 0.13
C LEU A 62 -11.40 3.61 1.61
N ALA A 63 -11.48 2.30 1.88
CA ALA A 63 -11.66 1.74 3.21
C ALA A 63 -10.36 1.65 4.04
#